data_AF-A0A956SSV8-F1
#
_entry.id   AF-A0A956SSV8-F1
#
_cell.length_a   1.000
_cell.length_b   1.000
_cell.length_c   1.000
_cell.angle_alpha   90.00
_cell.angle_beta   90.00
_cell.angle_gamma   90.00
#
_symmetry.space_group_name_H-M   'P 1'
#
loop_
_entity.id
_entity.type
_entity.pdbx_description
1 polymer ?
#
loop_
_entity_poly.entity_id
_entity_poly.type
_entity_poly.pdbx_seq_one_letter_code
_entity_poly.pdbx_strand_id
1 'polypeptide(L)'
;FAVQLHTAAGDVVYFDDPGCYFEYAAREHPAEHAVYFHELRGDRWLRRAEVAFVRVDRSPMAHHLGAVAAGTAGAISFEAARDQVLRDPPIPAPEGP
;
A
#
# COMPACT_ATOMS: atom_id res chain seq x y z
N PHE A 1 -1.00 7.68 -4.26
CA PHE A 1 -0.35 6.80 -3.28
C PHE A 1 -1.34 6.27 -2.25
N ALA A 2 -2.38 7.04 -1.88
CA ALA A 2 -3.34 6.66 -0.84
C ALA A 2 -3.93 5.24 -0.95
N VAL A 3 -4.26 4.67 0.22
CA VAL A 3 -4.96 3.40 0.37
C VAL A 3 -6.19 3.61 1.24
N GLN A 4 -7.25 2.89 0.93
CA GLN A 4 -8.47 2.86 1.72
C GLN A 4 -8.79 1.40 2.09
N LEU A 5 -8.77 1.10 3.38
CA LEU A 5 -9.21 -0.17 3.94
C LEU A 5 -10.64 -0.03 4.45
N HIS A 6 -11.52 -0.91 4.02
CA HIS A 6 -12.86 -1.09 4.55
C HIS A 6 -12.83 -2.34 5.43
N THR A 7 -13.13 -2.20 6.71
CA THR A 7 -13.15 -3.33 7.65
C THR A 7 -14.50 -4.05 7.61
N ALA A 8 -14.54 -5.29 8.06
CA ALA A 8 -15.79 -6.06 8.21
C ALA A 8 -16.74 -5.43 9.24
N ALA A 9 -16.23 -4.57 10.15
CA ALA A 9 -17.03 -3.81 11.10
C ALA A 9 -17.70 -2.58 10.48
N GLY A 10 -17.36 -2.23 9.23
CA GLY A 10 -17.89 -1.06 8.52
C GLY A 10 -17.03 0.20 8.68
N ASP A 11 -15.87 0.11 9.32
CA ASP A 11 -14.94 1.22 9.43
C ASP A 11 -14.19 1.43 8.11
N VAL A 12 -13.82 2.69 7.84
CA VAL A 12 -12.97 3.05 6.72
C VAL A 12 -11.70 3.70 7.27
N VAL A 13 -10.56 3.04 7.03
CA VAL A 13 -9.23 3.49 7.45
C VAL A 13 -8.44 3.93 6.24
N TYR A 14 -7.79 5.09 6.33
CA TYR A 14 -6.99 5.68 5.26
C TYR A 14 -5.50 5.59 5.58
N PHE A 15 -4.70 5.31 4.55
CA PHE A 15 -3.24 5.33 4.63
C PHE A 15 -2.68 6.18 3.50
N ASP A 16 -1.56 6.86 3.78
CA ASP A 16 -0.92 7.74 2.80
C ASP A 16 -0.28 6.98 1.63
N ASP A 17 0.17 5.75 1.87
CA ASP A 17 0.80 4.90 0.86
C ASP A 17 0.57 3.38 1.12
N PRO A 18 0.88 2.52 0.13
CA PRO A 18 0.71 1.07 0.26
C PRO A 18 1.51 0.42 1.38
N GLY A 19 2.69 0.95 1.69
CA GLY A 19 3.55 0.42 2.75
C GLY A 19 2.99 0.62 4.14
N CYS A 20 2.47 1.82 4.44
CA CYS A 20 1.74 2.08 5.69
C CYS A 20 0.58 1.09 5.90
N TYR A 21 -0.17 0.79 4.84
CA TYR A 21 -1.23 -0.23 4.90
C TYR A 21 -0.65 -1.63 5.16
N PHE A 22 0.41 -2.05 4.47
CA PHE A 22 0.99 -3.38 4.65
C PHE A 22 1.52 -3.60 6.07
N GLU A 23 2.17 -2.61 6.66
CA GLU A 23 2.63 -2.65 8.06
C GLU A 23 1.46 -2.76 9.03
N TYR A 24 0.45 -1.89 8.86
CA TYR A 24 -0.75 -1.93 9.68
C TYR A 24 -1.45 -3.28 9.59
N ALA A 25 -1.65 -3.80 8.38
CA ALA A 25 -2.32 -5.08 8.16
C ALA A 25 -1.54 -6.26 8.74
N ALA A 26 -0.21 -6.21 8.71
CA ALA A 26 0.65 -7.22 9.31
C ALA A 26 0.68 -7.17 10.84
N ARG A 27 0.53 -5.97 11.44
CA ARG A 27 0.55 -5.79 12.89
C ARG A 27 -0.82 -6.05 13.53
N GLU A 28 -1.86 -5.44 12.97
CA GLU A 28 -3.20 -5.42 13.59
C GLU A 28 -4.09 -6.58 13.11
N HIS A 29 -3.73 -7.25 12.01
CA HIS A 29 -4.52 -8.31 11.40
C HIS A 29 -6.02 -7.96 11.27
N PRO A 30 -6.37 -6.81 10.67
CA PRO A 30 -7.75 -6.36 10.60
C PRO A 30 -8.60 -7.34 9.78
N ALA A 31 -9.86 -7.51 10.18
CA ALA A 31 -10.83 -8.19 9.35
C ALA A 31 -11.16 -7.31 8.13
N GLU A 32 -10.45 -7.55 7.02
CA GLU A 32 -10.62 -6.81 5.76
C GLU A 32 -11.92 -7.21 5.05
N HIS A 33 -12.76 -6.23 4.74
CA HIS A 33 -13.87 -6.39 3.80
C HIS A 33 -13.43 -6.09 2.38
N ALA A 34 -12.74 -4.96 2.20
CA ALA A 34 -12.16 -4.56 0.92
C ALA A 34 -10.97 -3.63 1.14
N VAL A 35 -10.02 -3.63 0.21
CA VAL A 35 -8.93 -2.66 0.18
C VAL A 35 -8.79 -2.09 -1.24
N TYR A 36 -8.60 -0.78 -1.29
CA TYR A 36 -8.47 -0.01 -2.52
C TYR A 36 -7.19 0.81 -2.52
N PHE A 37 -6.51 0.84 -3.67
CA PHE A 37 -5.26 1.58 -3.87
C PHE A 37 -5.44 2.65 -4.93
N HIS A 38 -5.11 3.90 -4.60
CA HIS A 38 -5.17 5.00 -5.55
C HIS A 38 -4.04 4.89 -6.56
N GLU A 39 -4.39 4.76 -7.84
CA GLU A 39 -3.43 4.55 -8.92
C GLU A 39 -2.41 5.70 -9.00
N LEU A 40 -1.15 5.36 -9.25
CA LEU A 40 -0.02 6.29 -9.26
C LEU A 40 -0.19 7.47 -10.24
N ARG A 41 -0.71 7.22 -11.44
CA ARG A 41 -0.80 8.21 -12.54
C ARG A 41 -2.22 8.49 -13.01
N GLY A 42 -3.21 7.85 -12.39
CA GLY A 42 -4.62 7.98 -12.74
C GLY A 42 -5.44 8.44 -11.54
N ASP A 43 -6.74 8.62 -11.75
CA ASP A 43 -7.69 8.97 -10.70
C ASP A 43 -8.61 7.81 -10.30
N ARG A 44 -8.17 6.58 -10.59
CA ARG A 44 -8.92 5.37 -10.26
C ARG A 44 -8.40 4.71 -8.99
N TRP A 45 -9.31 4.05 -8.31
CA TRP A 45 -9.03 3.15 -7.19
C TRP A 45 -9.02 1.72 -7.70
N LEU A 46 -7.95 0.99 -7.41
CA LEU A 46 -7.73 -0.39 -7.81
C LEU A 46 -8.02 -1.32 -6.62
N ARG A 47 -8.81 -2.38 -6.83
CA ARG A 47 -9.01 -3.41 -5.81
C ARG A 47 -7.77 -4.28 -5.69
N ARG A 48 -7.69 -5.03 -4.59
CA ARG A 48 -6.63 -6.03 -4.35
C ARG A 48 -6.34 -6.96 -5.54
N ALA A 49 -7.36 -7.45 -6.23
CA ALA A 49 -7.18 -8.34 -7.38
C ALA A 49 -6.70 -7.63 -8.66
N GLU A 50 -6.83 -6.30 -8.71
CA GLU A 50 -6.55 -5.47 -9.88
C GLU A 50 -5.23 -4.72 -9.75
N VAL A 51 -4.62 -4.71 -8.56
CA VAL A 51 -3.44 -3.90 -8.25
C VAL A 51 -2.14 -4.70 -8.37
N ALA A 52 -1.13 -4.02 -8.90
CA ALA A 52 0.28 -4.37 -8.80
C ALA A 52 1.06 -3.09 -8.42
N PHE A 53 2.35 -3.21 -8.17
CA PHE A 53 3.14 -2.09 -7.65
C PHE A 53 4.41 -1.88 -8.46
N VAL A 54 4.78 -0.63 -8.69
CA VAL A 54 6.08 -0.24 -9.25
C VAL A 54 6.87 0.52 -8.20
N ARG A 55 8.20 0.42 -8.27
CA ARG A 55 9.10 1.25 -7.47
C ARG A 55 9.11 2.68 -8.03
N VAL A 56 9.07 3.66 -7.13
CA VAL A 56 9.07 5.08 -7.47
C VAL A 56 10.26 5.76 -6.81
N ASP A 57 11.31 6.02 -7.59
CA ASP A 57 12.60 6.53 -7.10
C ASP A 57 12.52 7.94 -6.48
N ARG A 58 11.51 8.73 -6.84
CA ARG A 58 11.27 10.07 -6.28
C ARG A 58 9.87 10.13 -5.70
N SER A 59 9.74 9.70 -4.46
CA SER A 59 8.53 9.90 -3.67
C SER A 59 8.92 10.47 -2.31
N PRO A 60 8.19 11.47 -1.78
CA PRO A 60 8.31 11.85 -0.37
C PRO A 60 7.78 10.77 0.58
N MET A 61 7.09 9.74 0.06
CA MET A 61 6.52 8.63 0.84
C MET A 61 7.54 7.51 1.03
N ALA A 62 7.63 7.02 2.26
CA ALA A 62 8.76 6.23 2.77
C ALA A 62 8.99 4.91 2.03
N HIS A 63 7.95 4.27 1.50
CA HIS A 63 8.06 2.93 0.92
C HIS A 63 8.29 2.91 -0.59
N HIS A 64 8.22 4.06 -1.27
CA HIS A 64 8.49 4.19 -2.71
C HIS A 64 7.66 3.22 -3.59
N LEU A 65 6.43 2.91 -3.20
CA LEU A 65 5.53 2.01 -3.94
C LEU A 65 4.39 2.79 -4.58
N GLY A 66 4.29 2.74 -5.91
CA GLY A 66 3.15 3.28 -6.65
C GLY A 66 2.22 2.16 -7.13
N ALA A 67 0.93 2.29 -6.85
CA ALA A 67 -0.08 1.34 -7.31
C ALA A 67 -0.35 1.51 -8.83
N VAL A 68 -0.40 0.40 -9.56
CA VAL A 68 -0.71 0.33 -10.99
C VAL A 68 -1.61 -0.88 -11.25
N ALA A 69 -2.20 -0.97 -12.44
CA ALA A 69 -2.98 -2.16 -12.79
C ALA A 69 -2.09 -3.42 -12.88
N ALA A 70 -2.63 -4.55 -12.45
CA ALA A 70 -2.05 -5.87 -12.64
C ALA A 70 -1.74 -6.12 -14.13
N GLY A 71 -0.59 -6.74 -14.39
CA GLY A 71 -0.08 -6.97 -15.76
C GLY A 71 0.69 -5.79 -16.36
N THR A 72 0.80 -4.66 -15.66
CA THR A 72 1.69 -3.55 -16.06
C THR A 72 3.15 -4.03 -16.09
N ALA A 73 3.86 -3.77 -17.18
CA ALA A 73 5.25 -4.21 -17.34
C ALA A 73 6.15 -3.61 -16.24
N GLY A 74 6.99 -4.45 -15.62
CA GLY A 74 7.87 -4.04 -14.52
C GLY A 74 7.20 -3.89 -13.16
N ALA A 75 5.90 -4.16 -13.05
CA ALA A 75 5.21 -4.18 -11.77
C ALA A 75 5.41 -5.51 -11.03
N ILE A 76 5.47 -5.45 -9.71
CA ILE A 76 5.47 -6.60 -8.80
C ILE A 76 4.06 -6.84 -8.25
N SER A 77 3.76 -8.09 -7.89
CA SER A 77 2.45 -8.45 -7.34
C SER A 77 2.21 -7.82 -5.95
N PHE A 78 0.97 -7.89 -5.50
CA PHE A 78 0.59 -7.47 -4.15
C PHE A 78 1.40 -8.20 -3.07
N GLU A 79 1.53 -9.53 -3.18
CA GLU A 79 2.26 -10.35 -2.22
C GLU A 79 3.75 -9.99 -2.22
N ALA A 80 4.36 -9.81 -3.40
CA ALA A 80 5.76 -9.43 -3.50
C ALA A 80 6.02 -8.03 -2.91
N ALA A 81 5.13 -7.07 -3.15
CA ALA A 81 5.23 -5.73 -2.58
C ALA A 81 5.09 -5.75 -1.05
N ARG A 82 4.11 -6.50 -0.53
CA ARG A 82 3.93 -6.71 0.91
C ARG A 82 5.18 -7.32 1.53
N ASP A 83 5.68 -8.42 0.97
CA ASP A 83 6.83 -9.14 1.51
C ASP A 83 8.11 -8.29 1.45
N GLN A 84 8.23 -7.39 0.47
CA GLN A 84 9.32 -6.41 0.41
C GLN A 84 9.23 -5.39 1.56
N VAL A 85 8.05 -4.80 1.78
CA VAL A 85 7.83 -3.83 2.86
C VAL A 85 8.07 -4.45 4.23
N LEU A 86 7.58 -5.67 4.45
CA LEU A 86 7.74 -6.34 5.74
C LEU A 86 9.17 -6.84 6.00
N ARG A 87 10.00 -6.96 4.95
CA ARG A 87 11.41 -7.34 5.07
C ARG A 87 12.31 -6.15 5.38
N ASP A 88 11.99 -5.00 4.79
CA ASP A 88 12.76 -3.76 4.93
C ASP A 88 11.80 -2.64 5.34
N PRO A 89 11.30 -2.67 6.59
CA PRO A 89 10.45 -1.61 7.09
C PRO A 89 11.24 -0.29 7.06
N PRO A 90 10.61 0.83 6.68
CA PRO A 90 11.26 2.13 6.68
C PRO A 90 11.78 2.42 8.08
N ILE A 91 12.92 3.10 8.15
CA ILE A 91 13.45 3.60 9.41
C ILE A 91 12.36 4.48 10.02
N PRO A 92 11.86 4.17 11.23
CA PRO A 92 10.89 5.03 11.89
C PRO A 92 11.48 6.44 11.97
N ALA A 93 10.67 7.45 11.66
CA ALA A 93 11.09 8.83 11.84
C ALA A 93 11.65 8.99 13.26
N PRO A 94 12.78 9.69 13.47
CA PRO A 94 13.32 9.87 14.81
C PRO A 94 12.21 10.43 15.68
N GLU A 95 11.94 9.77 16.81
CA GLU A 95 11.01 10.30 17.80
C GLU A 95 11.52 11.71 18.17
N GLY A 96 10.64 12.71 18.02
CA GLY A 96 10.96 14.10 18.31
C GLY A 96 11.39 14.29 19.78
N PRO A 97 12.06 15.42 20.08
CA PRO A 97 12.82 15.62 21.32
C PRO A 97 12.01 15.48 22.61
#